data_AF-A0A2V7I5L9-F1
#
_entry.id   AF-A0A2V7I5L9-F1
#
_cell.length_a   1.000
_cell.length_b   1.000
_cell.length_c   1.000
_cell.angle_alpha   90.00
_cell.angle_beta   90.00
_cell.angle_gamma   90.00
#
_symmetry.space_group_name_H-M   'P 1'
#
loop_
_entity.id
_entity.type
_entity.pdbx_description
1 polymer ?
#
loop_
_entity_poly.entity_id
_entity_poly.type
_entity_poly.pdbx_seq_one_letter_code
_entity_poly.pdbx_strand_id
1 'polypeptide(L)'
;MSMRGIVPVAALAVAALTAGRWSPAESSEWPLRVVTVSGRAEVSKGSTSGWSAARLRAELEPGAAARTLQGRLTLTTASGQELRLATLS
;
A
#
# COMPACT_ATOMS: atom_id res chain seq x y z
N MET A 1 -47.64 -34.02 -29.47
CA MET A 1 -46.99 -32.70 -29.42
C MET A 1 -46.24 -32.59 -28.10
N SER A 2 -44.94 -32.91 -28.11
CA SER A 2 -44.13 -32.97 -26.88
C SER A 2 -43.36 -31.67 -26.71
N MET A 3 -43.68 -30.93 -25.63
CA MET A 3 -42.98 -29.72 -25.18
C MET A 3 -41.53 -30.04 -24.83
N ARG A 4 -40.58 -29.34 -25.47
CA ARG A 4 -39.17 -29.31 -25.06
C ARG A 4 -39.03 -28.30 -23.92
N GLY A 5 -38.89 -28.79 -22.70
CA GLY A 5 -38.57 -27.96 -21.53
C GLY A 5 -37.13 -27.45 -21.63
N ILE A 6 -36.98 -26.13 -21.77
CA ILE A 6 -35.70 -25.44 -21.78
C ILE A 6 -35.18 -25.44 -20.33
N VAL A 7 -34.06 -26.13 -20.09
CA VAL A 7 -33.36 -26.12 -18.80
C VAL A 7 -32.73 -24.72 -18.60
N PRO A 8 -33.04 -24.00 -17.50
CA PRO A 8 -32.52 -22.66 -17.32
C PRO A 8 -31.04 -22.70 -16.94
N VAL A 9 -30.17 -22.38 -17.90
CA VAL A 9 -28.75 -22.03 -17.74
C VAL A 9 -28.61 -20.65 -17.06
N ALA A 10 -29.47 -20.35 -16.10
CA ALA A 10 -29.47 -19.09 -15.36
C ALA A 10 -28.84 -19.24 -13.96
N ALA A 11 -28.60 -20.48 -13.51
CA ALA A 11 -28.10 -20.75 -12.16
C ALA A 11 -26.59 -20.55 -11.97
N LEU A 12 -25.80 -20.35 -13.04
CA LEU A 12 -24.32 -20.34 -12.95
C LEU A 12 -23.65 -18.97 -13.17
N ALA A 13 -24.41 -17.90 -13.39
CA ALA A 13 -23.82 -16.58 -13.71
C ALA A 13 -23.75 -15.62 -12.51
N VAL A 14 -24.42 -15.90 -11.39
CA VAL A 14 -24.50 -14.96 -10.24
C VAL A 14 -23.39 -15.18 -9.21
N ALA A 15 -22.70 -16.33 -9.23
CA ALA A 15 -21.63 -16.62 -8.27
C ALA A 15 -20.31 -15.84 -8.51
N ALA A 16 -20.17 -15.13 -9.63
CA ALA A 16 -18.96 -14.37 -9.93
C ALA A 16 -18.94 -12.95 -9.29
N LEU A 17 -20.08 -12.44 -8.83
CA LEU A 17 -20.18 -11.11 -8.21
C LEU A 17 -19.86 -11.10 -6.70
N THR A 18 -19.60 -12.27 -6.10
CA THR A 18 -19.11 -12.41 -4.72
C THR A 18 -17.59 -12.46 -4.63
N ALA A 19 -16.86 -12.05 -5.68
CA ALA A 19 -15.49 -11.51 -5.52
C ALA A 19 -15.57 -10.15 -4.80
N GLY A 20 -16.20 -10.18 -3.62
CA GLY A 20 -16.34 -9.09 -2.70
C GLY A 20 -14.95 -8.72 -2.24
N ARG A 21 -14.49 -7.60 -2.78
CA ARG A 21 -13.68 -6.62 -2.08
C ARG A 21 -12.42 -7.23 -1.48
N TRP A 22 -11.38 -7.34 -2.30
CA TRP A 22 -10.02 -7.10 -1.80
C TRP A 22 -9.99 -5.69 -1.20
N SER A 23 -10.36 -5.58 0.07
CA SER A 23 -9.70 -4.63 0.95
C SER A 23 -8.46 -5.36 1.42
N PRO A 24 -7.25 -5.06 0.88
CA PRO A 24 -6.11 -5.16 1.76
C PRO A 24 -6.42 -4.18 2.88
N ALA A 25 -6.87 -4.68 4.02
CA ALA A 25 -6.65 -3.96 5.25
C ALA A 25 -5.13 -3.93 5.37
N GLU A 26 -4.51 -2.92 4.77
CA GLU A 26 -3.12 -2.59 5.02
C GLU A 26 -3.05 -2.41 6.52
N SER A 27 -2.54 -3.45 7.20
CA SER A 27 -2.02 -3.36 8.54
C SER A 27 -0.77 -2.51 8.43
N SER A 28 -0.95 -1.23 8.11
CA SER A 28 0.13 -0.28 8.11
C SER A 28 0.40 -0.04 9.59
N GLU A 29 1.35 -0.82 10.11
CA GLU A 29 1.82 -0.72 11.48
C GLU A 29 2.57 0.59 11.63
N TRP A 30 1.79 1.65 11.85
CA TRP A 30 2.25 2.96 12.21
C TRP A 30 2.70 2.99 13.69
N PRO A 31 3.61 3.89 14.07
CA PRO A 31 4.36 4.80 13.21
C PRO A 31 5.50 4.10 12.45
N LEU A 32 5.85 4.62 11.28
CA LEU A 32 7.03 4.17 10.53
C LEU A 32 8.24 5.01 10.92
N ARG A 33 9.34 4.37 11.33
CA ARG A 33 10.60 5.05 11.67
C ARG A 33 11.60 4.97 10.52
N VAL A 34 12.20 6.09 10.16
CA VAL A 34 13.30 6.13 9.20
C VAL A 34 14.57 5.55 9.82
N VAL A 35 15.09 4.46 9.26
CA VAL A 35 16.30 3.78 9.77
C VAL A 35 17.48 3.84 8.81
N THR A 36 17.25 4.19 7.54
CA THR A 36 18.34 4.46 6.60
C THR A 36 17.93 5.59 5.69
N VAL A 37 18.84 6.56 5.50
CA VAL A 37 18.74 7.59 4.46
C VAL A 37 20.06 7.59 3.70
N SER A 38 20.04 7.26 2.41
CA SER A 38 21.18 7.43 1.53
C SER A 38 20.76 8.15 0.25
N GLY A 39 21.49 9.20 -0.12
CA GLY A 39 21.13 10.07 -1.24
C GLY A 39 20.03 11.07 -0.88
N ARG A 40 19.12 11.34 -1.82
CA ARG A 40 18.02 12.30 -1.68
C ARG A 40 16.70 11.58 -1.45
N ALA A 41 16.25 11.59 -0.21
CA ALA A 41 14.96 11.08 0.20
C ALA A 41 14.16 12.17 0.91
N GLU A 42 12.83 12.10 0.76
CA GLU A 42 11.91 13.09 1.28
C GLU A 42 10.72 12.42 1.95
N VAL A 43 10.17 13.08 2.96
CA VAL A 43 8.98 12.68 3.68
C VAL A 43 7.98 13.82 3.68
N SER A 44 6.70 13.48 3.71
CA SER A 44 5.58 14.39 3.87
C SER A 44 4.76 13.90 5.06
N LYS A 45 4.34 14.80 5.94
CA LYS A 45 3.56 14.48 7.16
C LYS A 45 2.06 14.26 6.89
N GLY A 46 1.64 14.29 5.63
CA GLY A 46 0.23 14.25 5.22
C GLY A 46 0.03 14.77 3.80
N SER A 47 -1.09 14.41 3.17
CA SER A 47 -1.39 14.72 1.75
C SER A 47 -1.32 16.21 1.39
N THR A 48 -1.55 17.11 2.34
CA THR A 48 -1.49 18.57 2.18
C THR A 48 -0.18 19.20 2.66
N SER A 49 0.71 18.43 3.29
CA SER A 49 2.00 18.95 3.75
C SER A 49 3.05 18.90 2.66
N GLY A 50 3.84 19.97 2.53
CA GLY A 50 4.98 20.02 1.62
C GLY A 50 6.01 18.94 1.94
N TRP A 51 6.77 18.54 0.92
CA TRP A 51 7.86 17.59 1.07
C TRP A 51 9.02 18.20 1.85
N SER A 52 9.58 17.43 2.79
CA SER A 52 10.76 17.80 3.57
C SER A 52 11.82 16.72 3.44
N ALA A 53 13.09 17.09 3.54
CA ALA A 53 14.18 16.10 3.52
C ALA A 53 14.00 15.05 4.63
N ALA A 54 14.12 13.76 4.27
CA ALA A 54 14.05 12.66 5.21
C ALA A 54 15.22 12.72 6.20
N ARG A 55 14.94 12.45 7.47
CA ARG A 55 15.95 12.42 8.53
C ARG A 55 15.93 11.07 9.21
N LEU A 56 17.11 10.56 9.57
CA LEU A 56 17.22 9.35 10.38
C LEU A 56 16.42 9.51 11.68
N ARG A 57 15.78 8.40 12.09
CA ARG A 57 14.92 8.27 13.27
C ARG A 57 13.65 9.12 13.23
N ALA A 58 13.39 9.86 12.15
CA ALA A 58 12.11 10.53 11.97
C ALA A 58 10.97 9.51 11.96
N GLU A 59 9.87 9.88 12.59
CA GLU A 59 8.66 9.07 12.64
C GLU A 59 7.64 9.64 11.65
N LEU A 60 7.01 8.74 10.92
CA LEU A 60 5.93 9.01 10.00
C LEU A 60 4.65 8.49 10.63
N GLU A 61 3.68 9.38 10.71
CA GLU A 61 2.34 9.13 11.23
C GLU A 61 1.41 8.61 10.14
N PRO A 62 0.25 8.02 10.49
CA PRO A 62 -0.76 7.65 9.51
C PRO A 62 -1.07 8.78 8.52
N GLY A 63 -1.02 8.45 7.23
CA GLY A 63 -1.24 9.40 6.14
C GLY A 63 -0.01 10.19 5.69
N ALA A 64 1.14 10.00 6.35
CA ALA A 64 2.42 10.47 5.86
C ALA A 64 2.85 9.71 4.60
N ALA A 65 3.68 10.34 3.78
CA ALA A 65 4.24 9.76 2.57
C ALA A 65 5.77 9.83 2.61
N ALA A 66 6.42 8.88 1.96
CA ALA A 66 7.87 8.84 1.82
C ALA A 66 8.24 8.56 0.37
N ARG A 67 9.28 9.21 -0.12
CA ARG A 67 9.83 8.96 -1.45
C ARG A 67 11.35 9.06 -1.46
N THR A 68 11.96 8.37 -2.41
CA THR A 68 13.37 8.51 -2.75
C THR A 68 13.47 9.07 -4.15
N LEU A 69 14.23 10.15 -4.33
CA LEU A 69 14.53 10.75 -5.63
C LEU A 69 15.84 10.20 -6.19
N GLN A 70 16.76 9.81 -5.31
CA GLN A 70 18.05 9.23 -5.66
C GLN A 70 18.59 8.47 -4.44
N GLY A 71 19.00 7.22 -4.61
CA GLY A 71 19.57 6.41 -3.53
C GLY A 71 18.53 5.52 -2.84
N ARG A 72 18.63 5.35 -1.52
CA ARG A 72 17.83 4.38 -0.75
C ARG A 72 17.25 5.02 0.52
N LEU A 73 16.01 4.65 0.83
CA LEU A 73 15.34 4.96 2.07
C LEU A 73 14.82 3.66 2.69
N THR A 74 15.11 3.42 3.97
CA THR A 74 14.56 2.29 4.72
C THR A 74 13.71 2.82 5.87
N LEU A 75 12.49 2.32 5.96
CA LEU A 75 11.55 2.56 7.05
C LEU A 75 11.36 1.26 7.83
N THR A 76 11.11 1.35 9.13
CA THR A 76 10.72 0.20 9.95
C THR A 76 9.43 0.47 10.69
N THR A 77 8.60 -0.56 10.83
CA THR A 77 7.41 -0.54 11.68
C THR A 77 7.79 -0.75 13.15
N ALA A 78 6.85 -0.52 14.07
CA ALA A 78 7.04 -0.86 15.49
C ALA A 78 7.29 -2.36 15.72
N SER A 79 6.74 -3.22 14.86
CA SER A 79 6.93 -4.68 14.87
C SER A 79 8.30 -5.13 14.32
N GLY A 80 9.12 -4.19 13.81
CA GLY A 80 10.44 -4.48 13.26
C GLY A 80 10.43 -4.94 11.80
N GLN A 81 9.31 -4.83 11.09
CA GLN A 81 9.27 -5.05 9.64
C GLN A 81 9.97 -3.89 8.94
N GLU A 82 10.56 -4.15 7.77
CA GLU A 82 11.28 -3.13 7.00
C GLU A 82 10.62 -2.89 5.64
N LEU A 83 10.44 -1.62 5.29
CA LEU A 83 10.07 -1.16 3.95
C LEU A 83 11.26 -0.43 3.33
N ARG A 84 11.70 -0.90 2.16
CA ARG A 84 12.85 -0.33 1.44
C ARG A 84 12.39 0.31 0.15
N LEU A 85 12.75 1.57 -0.03
CA LEU A 85 12.45 2.39 -1.20
C LEU A 85 13.77 2.69 -1.91
N ALA A 86 13.85 2.37 -3.19
CA ALA A 86 14.99 2.69 -4.06
C ALA A 86 14.47 3.05 -5.46
N THR A 87 15.15 3.97 -6.14
CA THR A 87 14.90 4.23 -7.56
C THR A 87 15.40 3.04 -8.39
N LEU A 88 14.60 2.57 -9.34
CA LEU A 88 15.06 1.59 -10.33
C LEU A 88 16.06 2.28 -11.26
N SER A 89 17.26 1.74 -11.34
CA SER A 89 18.34 2.17 -12.24
C SER A 89 18.29 1.44 -13.56
#